data_AF-A0A7V2P3B1-F1
#
_entry.id   AF-A0A7V2P3B1-F1
#
_cell.length_a   1.000
_cell.length_b   1.000
_cell.length_c   1.000
_cell.angle_alpha   90.00
_cell.angle_beta   90.00
_cell.angle_gamma   90.00
#
_symmetry.space_group_name_H-M   'P 1'
#
loop_
_entity.id
_entity.type
_entity.pdbx_description
1 polymer ?
#
loop_
_entity_poly.entity_id
_entity_poly.type
_entity_poly.pdbx_seq_one_letter_code
_entity_poly.pdbx_strand_id
1 'polypeptide(L)'
;MMLRTYGSPNAIAYDVGALARHFVEFFGLSFYPNLMELKLLLDLRHQMASIQPGHLGGLPGCHYLDNFRKLNIEYEATSWQGRVEFTIVHECYEAIQETFEEIVQGYKAYRDPAEPTCMKPFANRFAAAVLMQPEVFLPALLESGLDIFSLRLRFHMRSYASVAIRVKELLKPPLVEDGVDFLIAIYDRESEGEPHEWDFDCCSDDFHAGCVVKASGIRLSRSKRRANYRAYLLPRRLFPVRGEKPAPGFIIDEVIEHGRPVYFQNAMFDMFGINHMALLARPVHWYGRLAKVILVAVRRKDSHLIQKQIETLPQLDIRRAIYIS
;
A
#
# COMPACT_ATOMS: atom_id res chain seq x y z
N MET A 1 3.82 18.34 23.86
CA MET A 1 4.69 17.19 23.56
C MET A 1 4.92 17.04 22.06
N MET A 2 3.86 16.91 21.23
CA MET A 2 3.98 16.80 19.77
C MET A 2 4.81 17.90 19.09
N LEU A 3 4.64 19.18 19.44
CA LEU A 3 5.44 20.28 18.88
C LEU A 3 6.95 20.16 19.15
N ARG A 4 7.35 19.64 20.32
CA ARG A 4 8.77 19.44 20.65
C ARG A 4 9.37 18.25 19.89
N THR A 5 8.55 17.24 19.57
CA THR A 5 8.98 16.02 18.88
C THR A 5 8.90 16.15 17.36
N TYR A 6 7.92 16.90 16.84
CA TYR A 6 7.54 16.93 15.42
C TYR A 6 7.63 18.34 14.80
N GLY A 7 7.92 19.38 15.56
CA GLY A 7 8.11 20.75 15.07
C GLY A 7 9.40 20.97 14.25
N SER A 8 9.96 19.91 13.67
CA SER A 8 11.05 19.99 12.69
C SER A 8 10.65 19.15 11.48
N PRO A 9 10.77 19.66 10.24
CA PRO A 9 10.43 18.92 9.03
C PRO A 9 11.19 17.58 8.92
N ASN A 10 12.40 17.51 9.47
CA ASN A 10 13.21 16.30 9.52
C ASN A 10 12.75 15.29 10.57
N ALA A 11 11.90 15.65 11.53
CA ALA A 11 11.44 14.71 12.55
C ALA A 11 10.21 13.90 12.08
N ILE A 12 9.28 14.52 11.36
CA ILE A 12 8.06 13.84 10.87
C ILE A 12 8.34 12.96 9.66
N ALA A 13 9.17 13.44 8.71
CA ALA A 13 9.51 12.65 7.53
C ALA A 13 10.19 11.31 7.88
N TYR A 14 10.93 11.28 8.99
CA TYR A 14 11.64 10.10 9.47
C TYR A 14 10.77 9.15 10.31
N ASP A 15 9.73 9.64 11.03
CA ASP A 15 8.90 8.77 11.87
C ASP A 15 7.39 9.06 11.86
N VAL A 16 6.78 8.99 10.68
CA VAL A 16 5.31 9.00 10.50
C VAL A 16 4.62 7.90 11.34
N GLY A 17 5.29 6.78 11.58
CA GLY A 17 4.76 5.68 12.39
C GLY A 17 4.57 6.07 13.86
N ALA A 18 5.53 6.78 14.45
CA ALA A 18 5.38 7.32 15.81
C ALA A 18 4.30 8.39 15.90
N LEU A 19 4.16 9.26 14.88
CA LEU A 19 3.07 10.23 14.86
C LEU A 19 1.70 9.52 14.83
N ALA A 20 1.56 8.48 14.02
CA ALA A 20 0.37 7.65 13.99
C ALA A 20 0.09 6.97 15.34
N ARG A 21 1.13 6.48 16.04
CA ARG A 21 0.98 5.90 17.39
C ARG A 21 0.48 6.94 18.39
N HIS A 22 1.08 8.12 18.43
CA HIS A 22 0.61 9.19 19.33
C HIS A 22 -0.82 9.63 19.01
N PHE A 23 -1.21 9.65 17.72
CA PHE A 23 -2.58 9.94 17.32
C PHE A 23 -3.55 8.87 17.87
N VAL A 24 -3.23 7.59 17.68
CA VAL A 24 -4.00 6.46 18.22
C VAL A 24 -4.14 6.55 19.75
N GLU A 25 -3.04 6.78 20.46
CA GLU A 25 -3.03 6.89 21.92
C GLU A 25 -3.82 8.09 22.43
N PHE A 26 -3.66 9.26 21.79
CA PHE A 26 -4.32 10.49 22.21
C PHE A 26 -5.84 10.43 22.06
N PHE A 27 -6.33 9.89 20.93
CA PHE A 27 -7.75 9.75 20.67
C PHE A 27 -8.35 8.47 21.28
N GLY A 28 -7.51 7.54 21.74
CA GLY A 28 -7.94 6.26 22.30
C GLY A 28 -8.59 5.35 21.26
N LEU A 29 -8.02 5.29 20.05
CA LEU A 29 -8.50 4.41 18.99
C LEU A 29 -8.26 2.93 19.32
N SER A 30 -9.24 2.09 19.03
CA SER A 30 -9.15 0.64 19.07
C SER A 30 -8.13 0.13 18.04
N PHE A 31 -7.72 -1.14 18.15
CA PHE A 31 -6.82 -1.77 17.18
C PHE A 31 -7.43 -1.93 15.77
N TYR A 32 -8.76 -1.82 15.65
CA TYR A 32 -9.51 -1.98 14.41
C TYR A 32 -10.44 -0.79 14.17
N PRO A 33 -9.90 0.42 14.02
CA PRO A 33 -10.71 1.62 13.89
C PRO A 33 -11.61 1.52 12.67
N ASN A 34 -12.85 1.98 12.81
CA ASN A 34 -13.85 2.04 11.76
C ASN A 34 -14.49 3.43 11.70
N LEU A 35 -15.34 3.68 10.71
CA LEU A 35 -15.94 4.99 10.49
C LEU A 35 -16.75 5.49 11.69
N MET A 36 -17.49 4.59 12.37
CA MET A 36 -18.27 4.95 13.55
C MET A 36 -17.36 5.42 14.69
N GLU A 37 -16.29 4.69 14.92
CA GLU A 37 -15.29 5.03 15.93
C GLU A 37 -14.57 6.34 15.60
N LEU A 38 -14.16 6.54 14.35
CA LEU A 38 -13.52 7.79 13.92
C LEU A 38 -14.45 9.00 14.14
N LYS A 39 -15.74 8.89 13.79
CA LYS A 39 -16.73 9.96 14.05
C LYS A 39 -16.94 10.18 15.54
N LEU A 40 -17.11 9.11 16.32
CA LEU A 40 -17.32 9.21 17.76
C LEU A 40 -16.16 9.92 18.45
N LEU A 41 -14.93 9.52 18.16
CA LEU A 41 -13.76 10.02 18.85
C LEU A 41 -13.34 11.39 18.31
N LEU A 42 -13.20 11.56 16.99
CA LEU A 42 -12.66 12.79 16.42
C LEU A 42 -13.69 13.94 16.41
N ASP A 43 -14.97 13.66 16.17
CA ASP A 43 -16.02 14.69 16.10
C ASP A 43 -16.72 14.89 17.44
N LEU A 44 -17.32 13.82 17.99
CA LEU A 44 -18.19 14.00 19.15
C LEU A 44 -17.43 14.17 20.47
N ARG A 45 -16.46 13.29 20.72
CA ARG A 45 -15.76 13.24 22.02
C ARG A 45 -14.67 14.30 22.13
N HIS A 46 -13.78 14.36 21.15
CA HIS A 46 -12.66 15.29 21.18
C HIS A 46 -12.95 16.62 20.47
N GLN A 47 -14.07 16.72 19.72
CA GLN A 47 -14.47 17.93 18.99
C GLN A 47 -13.34 18.50 18.12
N MET A 48 -12.49 17.61 17.61
CA MET A 48 -11.32 17.94 16.80
C MET A 48 -11.73 18.30 15.38
N ALA A 49 -12.60 17.49 14.76
CA ALA A 49 -13.08 17.72 13.40
C ALA A 49 -14.55 17.36 13.23
N SER A 50 -15.29 18.18 12.49
CA SER A 50 -16.59 17.80 11.92
C SER A 50 -16.37 16.83 10.77
N ILE A 51 -16.96 15.63 10.81
CA ILE A 51 -16.74 14.60 9.77
C ILE A 51 -18.04 14.29 9.04
N GLN A 52 -18.13 14.68 7.77
CA GLN A 52 -19.37 14.59 7.01
C GLN A 52 -19.20 14.01 5.59
N PRO A 53 -20.21 13.30 5.07
CA PRO A 53 -20.24 12.92 3.66
C PRO A 53 -20.52 14.15 2.78
N GLY A 54 -19.92 14.18 1.59
CA GLY A 54 -20.14 15.20 0.57
C GLY A 54 -20.18 14.61 -0.86
N HIS A 55 -20.52 15.45 -1.83
CA HIS A 55 -20.46 15.15 -3.26
C HIS A 55 -19.31 15.94 -3.88
N LEU A 56 -18.14 15.33 -3.97
CA LEU A 56 -16.88 16.04 -4.17
C LEU A 56 -16.37 15.99 -5.62
N GLY A 57 -17.23 15.59 -6.56
CA GLY A 57 -16.97 15.73 -8.00
C GLY A 57 -15.71 15.01 -8.49
N GLY A 58 -15.32 13.91 -7.85
CA GLY A 58 -14.14 13.11 -8.19
C GLY A 58 -13.00 13.20 -7.18
N LEU A 59 -13.05 14.12 -6.20
CA LEU A 59 -12.10 14.12 -5.08
C LEU A 59 -12.49 13.05 -4.05
N PRO A 60 -11.53 12.29 -3.50
CA PRO A 60 -11.82 11.29 -2.46
C PRO A 60 -12.27 11.93 -1.13
N GLY A 61 -11.77 13.12 -0.84
CA GLY A 61 -12.04 13.91 0.35
C GLY A 61 -11.30 15.24 0.30
N CYS A 62 -11.61 16.08 1.27
CA CYS A 62 -10.90 17.32 1.54
C CYS A 62 -11.04 17.71 3.02
N HIS A 63 -10.23 18.67 3.44
CA HIS A 63 -10.40 19.34 4.72
C HIS A 63 -10.35 20.85 4.55
N TYR A 64 -10.97 21.55 5.50
CA TYR A 64 -10.92 23.01 5.60
C TYR A 64 -11.25 23.46 7.02
N LEU A 65 -10.83 24.67 7.38
CA LEU A 65 -11.24 25.33 8.60
C LEU A 65 -12.50 26.17 8.34
N ASP A 66 -13.50 26.09 9.20
CA ASP A 66 -14.64 27.00 9.14
C ASP A 66 -14.33 28.38 9.74
N ASN A 67 -15.33 29.27 9.74
CA ASN A 67 -15.23 30.62 10.32
C ASN A 67 -14.89 30.62 11.83
N PHE A 68 -15.09 29.50 12.53
CA PHE A 68 -14.75 29.32 13.94
C PHE A 68 -13.42 28.59 14.15
N ARG A 69 -12.65 28.37 13.07
CA ARG A 69 -11.41 27.57 13.06
C ARG A 69 -11.62 26.12 13.51
N LYS A 70 -12.84 25.58 13.38
CA LYS A 70 -13.08 24.15 13.54
C LYS A 70 -12.64 23.44 12.26
N LEU A 71 -11.91 22.34 12.40
CA LEU A 71 -11.58 21.48 11.26
C LEU A 71 -12.84 20.79 10.76
N ASN A 72 -13.05 20.82 9.45
CA ASN A 72 -14.08 20.09 8.76
C ASN A 72 -13.40 19.14 7.79
N ILE A 73 -13.83 17.88 7.79
CA ILE A 73 -13.36 16.84 6.89
C ILE A 73 -14.56 16.31 6.13
N GLU A 74 -14.53 16.49 4.82
CA GLU A 74 -15.54 15.95 3.90
C GLU A 74 -14.96 14.76 3.14
N TYR A 75 -15.75 13.70 3.01
CA TYR A 75 -15.40 12.52 2.22
C TYR A 75 -16.47 12.26 1.16
N GLU A 76 -16.06 11.69 0.01
CA GLU A 76 -17.00 11.35 -1.06
C GLU A 76 -17.99 10.28 -0.59
N ALA A 77 -19.28 10.64 -0.54
CA ALA A 77 -20.36 9.83 0.02
C ALA A 77 -20.53 8.47 -0.67
N THR A 78 -20.21 8.41 -1.97
CA THR A 78 -20.32 7.19 -2.78
C THR A 78 -19.12 6.25 -2.65
N SER A 79 -18.07 6.66 -1.95
CA SER A 79 -16.89 5.82 -1.74
C SER A 79 -17.18 4.64 -0.82
N TRP A 80 -16.61 3.47 -1.15
CA TRP A 80 -16.66 2.30 -0.28
C TRP A 80 -15.98 2.57 1.08
N GLN A 81 -16.50 1.96 2.14
CA GLN A 81 -16.23 2.36 3.54
C GLN A 81 -14.75 2.45 3.92
N GLY A 82 -13.92 1.46 3.62
CA GLY A 82 -12.50 1.53 4.00
C GLY A 82 -11.70 2.55 3.18
N ARG A 83 -12.20 3.06 2.04
CA ARG A 83 -11.65 4.26 1.39
C ARG A 83 -12.03 5.51 2.16
N VAL A 84 -13.29 5.63 2.60
CA VAL A 84 -13.75 6.73 3.45
C VAL A 84 -12.91 6.82 4.73
N GLU A 85 -12.74 5.72 5.44
CA GLU A 85 -11.94 5.66 6.66
C GLU A 85 -10.47 6.03 6.41
N PHE A 86 -9.90 5.60 5.29
CA PHE A 86 -8.55 6.00 4.88
C PHE A 86 -8.45 7.49 4.58
N THR A 87 -9.40 8.03 3.82
CA THR A 87 -9.48 9.46 3.48
C THR A 87 -9.55 10.30 4.74
N ILE A 88 -10.44 10.00 5.69
CA ILE A 88 -10.58 10.80 6.93
C ILE A 88 -9.25 10.91 7.66
N VAL A 89 -8.54 9.80 7.84
CA VAL A 89 -7.25 9.80 8.54
C VAL A 89 -6.15 10.45 7.71
N HIS A 90 -6.20 10.33 6.38
CA HIS A 90 -5.31 11.05 5.46
C HIS A 90 -5.48 12.56 5.62
N GLU A 91 -6.72 13.07 5.57
CA GLU A 91 -7.02 14.49 5.75
C GLU A 91 -6.62 14.99 7.15
N CYS A 92 -6.76 14.17 8.19
CA CYS A 92 -6.26 14.50 9.53
C CYS A 92 -4.74 14.74 9.53
N TYR A 93 -3.97 13.94 8.78
CA TYR A 93 -2.54 14.16 8.66
C TYR A 93 -2.24 15.51 8.01
N GLU A 94 -2.88 15.80 6.88
CA GLU A 94 -2.66 17.06 6.16
C GLU A 94 -2.98 18.26 7.05
N ALA A 95 -4.13 18.24 7.74
CA ALA A 95 -4.49 19.28 8.69
C ALA A 95 -3.49 19.45 9.86
N ILE A 96 -2.94 18.35 10.39
CA ILE A 96 -1.89 18.40 11.42
C ILE A 96 -0.63 19.08 10.87
N GLN A 97 -0.24 18.76 9.63
CA GLN A 97 0.94 19.34 9.00
C GLN A 97 0.77 20.83 8.70
N GLU A 98 -0.40 21.24 8.20
CA GLU A 98 -0.72 22.66 7.97
C GLU A 98 -0.74 23.44 9.28
N THR A 99 -1.30 22.86 10.34
CA THR A 99 -1.25 23.45 11.69
C THR A 99 0.19 23.67 12.15
N PHE A 100 1.11 22.74 11.86
CA PHE A 100 2.53 22.94 12.18
C PHE A 100 3.18 24.04 11.34
N GLU A 101 2.81 24.23 10.08
CA GLU A 101 3.29 25.35 9.26
C GLU A 101 2.85 26.70 9.83
N GLU A 102 1.65 26.78 10.39
CA GLU A 102 1.14 28.02 11.01
C GLU A 102 1.86 28.37 12.31
N ILE A 103 2.12 27.38 13.17
CA ILE A 103 2.56 27.64 14.56
C ILE A 103 4.07 27.47 14.77
N VAL A 104 4.80 26.85 13.84
CA VAL A 104 6.25 26.63 13.96
C VAL A 104 7.01 27.42 12.92
N GLN A 105 7.75 28.43 13.38
CA GLN A 105 8.54 29.29 12.49
C GLN A 105 9.55 28.46 11.67
N GLY A 106 9.46 28.58 10.35
CA GLY A 106 10.35 27.90 9.41
C GLY A 106 9.97 26.44 9.09
N TYR A 107 8.89 25.91 9.68
CA TYR A 107 8.36 24.61 9.31
C TYR A 107 7.71 24.68 7.93
N LYS A 108 7.98 23.67 7.09
CA LYS A 108 7.35 23.49 5.78
C LYS A 108 6.99 22.03 5.60
N ALA A 109 5.70 21.76 5.46
CA ALA A 109 5.17 20.44 5.19
C ALA A 109 5.61 20.00 3.78
N TYR A 110 5.91 18.71 3.66
CA TYR A 110 6.17 18.12 2.36
C TYR A 110 4.87 18.04 1.55
N ARG A 111 4.90 18.56 0.33
CA ARG A 111 3.84 18.43 -0.67
C ARG A 111 4.35 17.62 -1.86
N ASP A 112 3.48 16.80 -2.44
CA ASP A 112 3.81 16.00 -3.62
C ASP A 112 4.12 16.95 -4.80
N PRO A 113 5.30 16.87 -5.43
CA PRO A 113 5.61 17.72 -6.58
C PRO A 113 4.66 17.55 -7.78
N ALA A 114 4.00 16.38 -7.91
CA ALA A 114 3.02 16.12 -8.97
C ALA A 114 1.60 16.59 -8.60
N GLU A 115 1.28 16.64 -7.31
CA GLU A 115 0.01 17.10 -6.76
C GLU A 115 0.29 18.08 -5.60
N PRO A 116 0.63 19.35 -5.89
CA PRO A 116 1.15 20.28 -4.87
C PRO A 116 0.19 20.58 -3.72
N THR A 117 -1.09 20.27 -3.87
CA THR A 117 -2.11 20.39 -2.81
C THR A 117 -2.18 19.18 -1.89
N CYS A 118 -1.42 18.11 -2.14
CA CYS A 118 -1.50 16.86 -1.40
C CYS A 118 -0.15 16.53 -0.73
N MET A 119 -0.19 15.91 0.45
CA MET A 119 1.02 15.55 1.23
C MET A 119 1.37 14.06 1.14
N LYS A 120 0.98 13.40 0.05
CA LYS A 120 1.51 12.07 -0.32
C LYS A 120 3.04 12.16 -0.48
N PRO A 121 3.81 11.12 -0.09
CA PRO A 121 3.35 9.82 0.38
C PRO A 121 3.12 9.75 1.90
N PHE A 122 3.43 10.80 2.66
CA PHE A 122 3.43 10.73 4.13
C PHE A 122 2.02 10.60 4.72
N ALA A 123 1.03 11.32 4.15
CA ALA A 123 -0.37 11.16 4.53
C ALA A 123 -0.87 9.72 4.35
N ASN A 124 -0.52 9.07 3.23
CA ASN A 124 -0.85 7.66 2.99
C ASN A 124 -0.20 6.71 4.02
N ARG A 125 1.07 6.96 4.39
CA ARG A 125 1.80 6.18 5.39
C ARG A 125 1.18 6.34 6.78
N PHE A 126 0.77 7.55 7.12
CA PHE A 126 0.10 7.86 8.38
C PHE A 126 -1.25 7.14 8.47
N ALA A 127 -2.11 7.30 7.45
CA ALA A 127 -3.41 6.65 7.40
C ALA A 127 -3.29 5.12 7.48
N ALA A 128 -2.35 4.53 6.75
CA ALA A 128 -2.06 3.10 6.85
C ALA A 128 -1.60 2.68 8.25
N ALA A 129 -0.78 3.50 8.93
CA ALA A 129 -0.27 3.18 10.26
C ALA A 129 -1.34 3.28 11.37
N VAL A 130 -2.24 4.26 11.29
CA VAL A 130 -3.37 4.41 12.23
C VAL A 130 -4.38 3.28 12.07
N LEU A 131 -4.73 2.93 10.83
CA LEU A 131 -5.78 1.94 10.53
C LEU A 131 -5.32 0.49 10.65
N MET A 132 -4.01 0.24 10.68
CA MET A 132 -3.41 -1.10 10.75
C MET A 132 -2.26 -1.09 11.78
N GLN A 133 -2.63 -0.97 13.05
CA GLN A 133 -1.69 -0.83 14.17
C GLN A 133 -0.76 -2.05 14.29
N PRO A 134 0.53 -1.85 14.64
CA PRO A 134 1.53 -2.90 14.55
C PRO A 134 1.23 -4.11 15.44
N GLU A 135 0.60 -3.90 16.59
CA GLU A 135 0.29 -4.91 17.61
C GLU A 135 -0.58 -6.04 17.06
N VAL A 136 -1.52 -5.70 16.16
CA VAL A 136 -2.43 -6.68 15.53
C VAL A 136 -2.08 -6.98 14.08
N PHE A 137 -1.49 -6.01 13.36
CA PHE A 137 -1.19 -6.18 11.94
C PHE A 137 0.07 -7.01 11.71
N LEU A 138 1.13 -6.83 12.49
CA LEU A 138 2.37 -7.60 12.28
C LEU A 138 2.16 -9.10 12.52
N PRO A 139 1.49 -9.55 13.61
CA PRO A 139 1.16 -10.96 13.77
C PRO A 139 0.30 -11.50 12.61
N ALA A 140 -0.73 -10.76 12.19
CA ALA A 140 -1.58 -11.15 11.06
C ALA A 140 -0.81 -11.23 9.73
N LEU A 141 0.16 -10.33 9.51
CA LEU A 141 1.03 -10.30 8.33
C LEU A 141 1.89 -11.57 8.25
N LEU A 142 2.52 -11.94 9.36
CA LEU A 142 3.36 -13.13 9.45
C LEU A 142 2.53 -14.41 9.37
N GLU A 143 1.39 -14.45 10.08
CA GLU A 143 0.46 -15.58 10.07
C GLU A 143 -0.12 -15.85 8.69
N SER A 144 -0.47 -14.81 7.93
CA SER A 144 -1.00 -14.96 6.57
C SER A 144 0.07 -15.26 5.52
N GLY A 145 1.35 -15.12 5.88
CA GLY A 145 2.48 -15.28 4.97
C GLY A 145 2.53 -14.21 3.88
N LEU A 146 2.36 -12.92 4.22
CA LEU A 146 2.30 -11.78 3.28
C LEU A 146 1.09 -11.76 2.34
N ASP A 147 -0.04 -12.36 2.72
CA ASP A 147 -1.24 -12.40 1.87
C ASP A 147 -1.96 -11.05 1.88
N ILE A 148 -1.60 -10.17 0.95
CA ILE A 148 -2.18 -8.84 0.80
C ILE A 148 -3.71 -8.90 0.61
N PHE A 149 -4.21 -9.95 -0.05
CA PHE A 149 -5.65 -10.12 -0.25
C PHE A 149 -6.34 -10.44 1.07
N SER A 150 -5.87 -11.45 1.81
CA SER A 150 -6.48 -11.84 3.08
C SER A 150 -6.33 -10.76 4.16
N LEU A 151 -5.21 -10.05 4.18
CA LEU A 151 -4.98 -8.91 5.10
C LEU A 151 -5.97 -7.79 4.85
N ARG A 152 -6.26 -7.45 3.58
CA ARG A 152 -7.31 -6.48 3.26
C ARG A 152 -8.64 -6.87 3.90
N LEU A 153 -9.04 -8.13 3.80
CA LEU A 153 -10.32 -8.59 4.35
C LEU A 153 -10.33 -8.49 5.89
N ARG A 154 -9.25 -8.94 6.53
CA ARG A 154 -9.09 -8.93 8.00
C ARG A 154 -9.09 -7.53 8.60
N PHE A 155 -8.66 -6.52 7.85
CA PHE A 155 -8.61 -5.12 8.30
C PHE A 155 -9.69 -4.27 7.62
N HIS A 156 -10.96 -4.68 7.73
CA HIS A 156 -12.12 -3.89 7.28
C HIS A 156 -12.03 -3.44 5.81
N MET A 157 -11.66 -4.38 4.93
CA MET A 157 -11.63 -4.18 3.48
C MET A 157 -10.64 -3.11 2.99
N ARG A 158 -9.58 -2.76 3.75
CA ARG A 158 -8.55 -1.77 3.37
C ARG A 158 -8.09 -1.89 1.91
N SER A 159 -7.70 -0.79 1.27
CA SER A 159 -7.20 -0.87 -0.10
C SER A 159 -5.94 -1.73 -0.16
N TYR A 160 -5.77 -2.51 -1.23
CA TYR A 160 -4.57 -3.34 -1.40
C TYR A 160 -3.28 -2.51 -1.29
N ALA A 161 -3.31 -1.28 -1.84
CA ALA A 161 -2.21 -0.34 -1.79
C ALA A 161 -1.87 0.09 -0.34
N SER A 162 -2.86 0.37 0.51
CA SER A 162 -2.59 0.75 1.90
C SER A 162 -2.01 -0.42 2.70
N VAL A 163 -2.51 -1.65 2.47
CA VAL A 163 -1.94 -2.87 3.04
C VAL A 163 -0.48 -3.01 2.62
N ALA A 164 -0.17 -2.90 1.33
CA ALA A 164 1.20 -2.99 0.82
C ALA A 164 2.12 -1.91 1.41
N ILE A 165 1.66 -0.66 1.51
CA ILE A 165 2.39 0.43 2.18
C ILE A 165 2.70 0.03 3.63
N ARG A 166 1.71 -0.52 4.34
CA ARG A 166 1.88 -0.91 5.74
C ARG A 166 2.89 -2.04 5.93
N VAL A 167 2.90 -3.03 5.04
CA VAL A 167 3.91 -4.11 5.04
C VAL A 167 5.33 -3.52 5.03
N LYS A 168 5.59 -2.53 4.17
CA LYS A 168 6.90 -1.86 4.10
C LYS A 168 7.28 -1.07 5.35
N GLU A 169 6.31 -0.51 6.05
CA GLU A 169 6.60 0.19 7.30
C GLU A 169 6.94 -0.77 8.45
N LEU A 170 6.51 -2.03 8.39
CA LEU A 170 6.70 -2.99 9.48
C LEU A 170 7.81 -4.00 9.25
N LEU A 171 8.08 -4.39 8.01
CA LEU A 171 9.18 -5.31 7.67
C LEU A 171 10.52 -4.59 7.50
N LYS A 172 10.89 -3.81 8.53
CA LYS A 172 12.18 -3.14 8.66
C LYS A 172 12.60 -3.10 10.13
N PRO A 173 13.90 -3.00 10.43
CA PRO A 173 14.37 -2.79 11.80
C PRO A 173 13.74 -1.53 12.44
N PRO A 174 13.49 -1.53 13.76
CA PRO A 174 13.81 -2.60 14.73
C PRO A 174 12.71 -3.67 14.86
N LEU A 175 11.61 -3.59 14.09
CA LEU A 175 10.46 -4.49 14.25
C LEU A 175 10.72 -5.91 13.75
N VAL A 176 11.71 -6.07 12.86
CA VAL A 176 12.23 -7.36 12.39
C VAL A 176 13.75 -7.29 12.46
N GLU A 177 14.39 -8.32 13.02
CA GLU A 177 15.85 -8.36 13.30
C GLU A 177 16.68 -8.14 12.03
N ASP A 178 16.35 -8.88 10.97
CA ASP A 178 16.91 -8.71 9.64
C ASP A 178 15.90 -8.01 8.73
N GLY A 179 16.30 -6.89 8.12
CA GLY A 179 15.47 -6.25 7.10
C GLY A 179 15.15 -7.22 5.97
N VAL A 180 13.88 -7.36 5.61
CA VAL A 180 13.43 -8.27 4.56
C VAL A 180 13.46 -7.56 3.21
N ASP A 181 14.09 -8.18 2.21
CA ASP A 181 14.05 -7.68 0.84
C ASP A 181 12.88 -8.28 0.06
N PHE A 182 11.87 -7.44 -0.17
CA PHE A 182 10.66 -7.80 -0.90
C PHE A 182 10.18 -6.70 -1.85
N LEU A 183 9.34 -7.09 -2.80
CA LEU A 183 8.57 -6.23 -3.69
C LEU A 183 7.14 -6.73 -3.73
N ILE A 184 6.19 -5.80 -3.61
CA ILE A 184 4.76 -6.03 -3.81
C ILE A 184 4.33 -5.12 -4.96
N ALA A 185 3.71 -5.69 -5.97
CA ALA A 185 3.06 -4.92 -7.04
C ALA A 185 1.60 -5.33 -7.14
N ILE A 186 0.73 -4.33 -7.31
CA ILE A 186 -0.70 -4.53 -7.54
C ILE A 186 -0.97 -3.98 -8.93
N TYR A 187 -1.35 -4.88 -9.83
CA TYR A 187 -1.79 -4.57 -11.17
C TYR A 187 -3.30 -4.40 -11.15
N ASP A 188 -3.77 -3.25 -11.62
CA ASP A 188 -5.16 -2.89 -11.70
C ASP A 188 -5.62 -3.03 -13.16
N ARG A 189 -6.77 -3.67 -13.37
CA ARG A 189 -7.43 -3.68 -14.68
C ARG A 189 -7.99 -2.29 -14.97
N GLU A 190 -7.66 -1.76 -16.14
CA GLU A 190 -8.29 -0.61 -16.76
C GLU A 190 -9.41 -1.11 -17.66
N SER A 191 -10.64 -0.78 -17.32
CA SER A 191 -11.81 -1.09 -18.14
C SER A 191 -12.87 -0.02 -17.91
N GLU A 192 -13.70 0.24 -18.92
CA GLU A 192 -14.80 1.20 -18.81
C GLU A 192 -15.93 0.62 -17.98
N GLY A 193 -16.64 1.48 -17.25
CA GLY A 193 -17.78 1.08 -16.42
C GLY A 193 -17.38 0.37 -15.12
N GLU A 194 -18.39 -0.16 -14.43
CA GLU A 194 -18.22 -0.80 -13.13
C GLU A 194 -17.75 -2.26 -13.27
N PRO A 195 -17.05 -2.85 -12.28
CA PRO A 195 -16.44 -4.18 -12.40
C PRO A 195 -17.37 -5.35 -12.75
N HIS A 196 -18.68 -5.20 -12.54
CA HIS A 196 -19.67 -6.21 -12.88
C HIS A 196 -20.09 -6.18 -14.36
N GLU A 197 -19.78 -5.09 -15.06
CA GLU A 197 -20.08 -4.86 -16.48
C GLU A 197 -18.90 -5.27 -17.38
N TRP A 198 -17.71 -5.48 -16.80
CA TRP A 198 -16.51 -5.82 -17.55
C TRP A 198 -16.64 -7.17 -18.27
N ASP A 199 -15.90 -7.32 -19.37
CA ASP A 199 -15.77 -8.60 -20.04
C ASP A 199 -15.03 -9.62 -19.17
N PHE A 200 -15.42 -10.89 -19.29
CA PHE A 200 -14.69 -12.00 -18.66
C PHE A 200 -13.29 -12.14 -19.26
N ASP A 201 -13.18 -11.92 -20.56
CA ASP A 201 -11.92 -11.93 -21.27
C ASP A 201 -11.15 -10.63 -20.99
N CYS A 202 -9.85 -10.76 -20.81
CA CYS A 202 -8.91 -9.65 -20.66
C CYS A 202 -7.52 -10.10 -21.08
N CYS A 203 -6.66 -9.13 -21.37
CA CYS A 203 -5.27 -9.36 -21.73
C CYS A 203 -4.35 -8.47 -20.89
N SER A 204 -3.04 -8.72 -20.93
CA SER A 204 -2.05 -7.92 -20.19
C SER A 204 -2.08 -6.43 -20.54
N ASP A 205 -2.54 -6.06 -21.73
CA ASP A 205 -2.66 -4.66 -22.13
C ASP A 205 -3.75 -3.89 -21.40
N ASP A 206 -4.71 -4.59 -20.79
CA ASP A 206 -5.79 -4.04 -19.97
C ASP A 206 -5.33 -3.77 -18.53
N PHE A 207 -4.06 -4.00 -18.17
CA PHE A 207 -3.58 -3.86 -16.81
C PHE A 207 -2.41 -2.87 -16.71
N HIS A 208 -2.34 -2.17 -15.58
CA HIS A 208 -1.18 -1.38 -15.20
C HIS A 208 -0.84 -1.57 -13.72
N ALA A 209 0.43 -1.40 -13.35
CA ALA A 209 0.87 -1.42 -11.96
C ALA A 209 0.43 -0.14 -11.23
N GLY A 210 -0.75 -0.14 -10.60
CA GLY A 210 -1.27 1.02 -9.86
C GLY A 210 -0.54 1.26 -8.54
N CYS A 211 -0.01 0.20 -7.91
CA CYS A 211 0.81 0.29 -6.70
C CYS A 211 2.05 -0.60 -6.78
N VAL A 212 3.22 -0.04 -6.46
CA VAL A 212 4.47 -0.78 -6.31
C VAL A 212 5.16 -0.37 -5.02
N VAL A 213 5.29 -1.31 -4.10
CA VAL A 213 5.97 -1.13 -2.82
C VAL A 213 7.17 -2.05 -2.76
N LYS A 214 8.32 -1.53 -2.33
CA LYS A 214 9.55 -2.31 -2.24
C LYS A 214 10.40 -1.93 -1.04
N ALA A 215 11.09 -2.93 -0.50
CA ALA A 215 12.15 -2.77 0.48
C ALA A 215 13.35 -1.99 -0.10
N SER A 216 14.22 -1.48 0.78
CA SER A 216 15.37 -0.67 0.40
C SER A 216 16.45 -1.46 -0.35
N GLY A 217 16.60 -2.76 -0.10
CA GLY A 217 17.59 -3.60 -0.78
C GLY A 217 17.15 -4.08 -2.18
N ILE A 218 15.89 -3.87 -2.57
CA ILE A 218 15.43 -4.04 -3.96
C ILE A 218 15.53 -2.71 -4.70
N ARG A 219 16.53 -2.56 -5.59
CA ARG A 219 16.77 -1.31 -6.35
C ARG A 219 16.24 -1.39 -7.78
N LEU A 220 15.02 -0.93 -8.02
CA LEU A 220 14.52 -0.67 -9.38
C LEU A 220 15.20 0.57 -9.97
N SER A 221 15.72 0.47 -11.19
CA SER A 221 16.17 1.59 -11.99
C SER A 221 14.98 2.44 -12.45
N ARG A 222 15.11 3.76 -12.35
CA ARG A 222 14.16 4.72 -12.95
C ARG A 222 14.38 4.92 -14.45
N SER A 223 15.53 4.48 -14.98
CA SER A 223 15.84 4.55 -16.41
C SER A 223 15.21 3.36 -17.13
N LYS A 224 14.42 3.62 -18.18
CA LYS A 224 13.91 2.60 -19.11
C LYS A 224 15.03 1.75 -19.76
N ARG A 225 16.30 2.16 -19.63
CA ARG A 225 17.47 1.54 -20.27
C ARG A 225 18.38 0.74 -19.33
N ARG A 226 18.13 0.69 -18.02
CA ARG A 226 19.02 0.00 -17.05
C ARG A 226 18.25 -1.05 -16.23
N ALA A 227 18.91 -2.18 -15.94
CA ALA A 227 18.33 -3.29 -15.20
C ALA A 227 17.96 -2.90 -13.76
N ASN A 228 16.85 -3.46 -13.28
CA ASN A 228 16.21 -3.19 -11.99
C ASN A 228 16.79 -4.01 -10.82
N TYR A 229 17.99 -4.56 -11.01
CA TYR A 229 18.74 -5.29 -10.00
C TYR A 229 20.24 -5.18 -10.34
N ARG A 230 21.14 -5.25 -9.34
CA ARG A 230 22.58 -5.47 -9.58
C ARG A 230 22.81 -6.86 -10.16
N ALA A 231 22.41 -7.08 -11.40
CA ALA A 231 22.69 -8.29 -12.12
C ALA A 231 23.22 -7.89 -13.50
N TYR A 232 24.42 -8.36 -13.79
CA TYR A 232 25.20 -7.97 -14.96
C TYR A 232 24.61 -8.50 -16.28
N LEU A 233 23.64 -9.41 -16.22
CA LEU A 233 23.18 -10.24 -17.34
C LEU A 233 21.64 -10.31 -17.49
N LEU A 234 20.88 -9.46 -16.80
CA LEU A 234 19.40 -9.58 -16.78
C LEU A 234 18.69 -8.89 -17.95
N PRO A 235 17.51 -9.41 -18.37
CA PRO A 235 16.53 -8.68 -19.17
C PRO A 235 16.17 -7.32 -18.58
N ARG A 236 15.81 -6.41 -19.48
CA ARG A 236 15.36 -5.07 -19.15
C ARG A 236 13.95 -5.15 -18.52
N ARG A 237 13.84 -4.78 -17.23
CA ARG A 237 12.61 -4.27 -16.59
C ARG A 237 11.43 -5.26 -16.42
N LEU A 238 11.68 -6.40 -15.76
CA LEU A 238 10.63 -7.38 -15.41
C LEU A 238 9.73 -6.93 -14.25
N PHE A 239 10.31 -6.30 -13.22
CA PHE A 239 9.53 -5.70 -12.13
C PHE A 239 9.07 -4.29 -12.53
N PRO A 240 7.79 -3.97 -12.36
CA PRO A 240 7.20 -2.73 -12.85
C PRO A 240 7.63 -1.55 -11.96
N VAL A 241 7.59 -0.34 -12.53
CA VAL A 241 7.31 0.86 -11.73
C VAL A 241 5.82 1.22 -11.83
N ARG A 242 5.36 2.14 -10.98
CA ARG A 242 3.96 2.58 -11.03
C ARG A 242 3.60 3.11 -12.42
N GLY A 243 2.43 2.70 -12.93
CA GLY A 243 1.89 3.06 -14.25
C GLY A 243 2.40 2.20 -15.40
N GLU A 244 3.19 1.15 -15.14
CA GLU A 244 3.64 0.25 -16.19
C GLU A 244 2.72 -0.93 -16.42
N LYS A 245 2.64 -1.37 -17.67
CA LYS A 245 1.97 -2.61 -18.05
C LYS A 245 2.73 -3.86 -17.58
N PRO A 246 2.06 -5.01 -17.40
CA PRO A 246 2.71 -6.30 -17.25
C PRO A 246 3.77 -6.56 -18.34
N ALA A 247 4.88 -7.18 -17.95
CA ALA A 247 5.89 -7.61 -18.91
C ALA A 247 5.41 -8.90 -19.60
N PRO A 248 5.43 -8.98 -20.95
CA PRO A 248 5.04 -10.18 -21.68
C PRO A 248 5.86 -11.42 -21.25
N GLY A 249 5.21 -12.57 -21.12
CA GLY A 249 5.83 -13.82 -20.70
C GLY A 249 6.34 -13.85 -19.26
N PHE A 250 6.02 -12.82 -18.46
CA PHE A 250 6.30 -12.81 -17.03
C PHE A 250 5.13 -13.42 -16.25
N ILE A 251 5.36 -13.76 -14.98
CA ILE A 251 4.37 -14.44 -14.12
C ILE A 251 2.99 -13.76 -14.09
N ILE A 252 2.94 -12.43 -14.29
CA ILE A 252 1.70 -11.67 -14.30
C ILE A 252 0.88 -11.94 -15.56
N ASP A 253 1.55 -12.04 -16.70
CA ASP A 253 0.93 -12.38 -17.99
C ASP A 253 0.27 -13.77 -17.89
N GLU A 254 1.00 -14.75 -17.33
CA GLU A 254 0.47 -16.11 -17.13
C GLU A 254 -0.74 -16.16 -16.19
N VAL A 255 -0.75 -15.33 -15.14
CA VAL A 255 -1.91 -15.24 -14.23
C VAL A 255 -3.12 -14.61 -14.94
N ILE A 256 -2.89 -13.63 -15.82
CA ILE A 256 -3.96 -12.99 -16.60
C ILE A 256 -4.53 -13.98 -17.61
N GLU A 257 -3.67 -14.70 -18.34
CA GLU A 257 -4.08 -15.70 -19.34
C GLU A 257 -4.84 -16.88 -18.74
N HIS A 258 -4.43 -17.36 -17.56
CA HIS A 258 -4.99 -18.58 -16.98
C HIS A 258 -5.98 -18.35 -15.83
N GLY A 259 -6.08 -17.12 -15.31
CA GLY A 259 -6.98 -16.77 -14.21
C GLY A 259 -6.69 -17.49 -12.89
N ARG A 260 -5.52 -18.11 -12.73
CA ARG A 260 -5.13 -18.93 -11.56
C ARG A 260 -3.84 -18.41 -10.93
N PRO A 261 -3.61 -18.62 -9.62
CA PRO A 261 -2.37 -18.21 -8.98
C PRO A 261 -1.18 -19.01 -9.49
N VAL A 262 -0.04 -18.35 -9.63
CA VAL A 262 1.22 -18.94 -10.11
C VAL A 262 2.33 -18.62 -9.12
N TYR A 263 3.17 -19.62 -8.82
CA TYR A 263 4.32 -19.49 -7.94
C TYR A 263 5.61 -19.96 -8.61
N PHE A 264 6.58 -19.06 -8.72
CA PHE A 264 7.95 -19.39 -9.13
C PHE A 264 8.81 -19.54 -7.88
N GLN A 265 9.20 -20.76 -7.55
CA GLN A 265 10.01 -21.06 -6.37
C GLN A 265 11.42 -20.49 -6.48
N ASN A 266 11.98 -20.53 -7.69
CA ASN A 266 13.30 -20.02 -7.99
C ASN A 266 13.30 -19.30 -9.34
N ALA A 267 12.94 -18.02 -9.32
CA ALA A 267 13.19 -17.12 -10.43
C ALA A 267 14.68 -16.75 -10.41
N MET A 268 15.42 -17.30 -11.36
CA MET A 268 16.88 -17.17 -11.42
C MET A 268 17.25 -15.90 -12.18
N PHE A 269 17.89 -14.96 -11.47
CA PHE A 269 18.26 -13.67 -12.02
C PHE A 269 19.78 -13.49 -12.23
N ASP A 270 20.60 -14.39 -11.69
CA ASP A 270 22.03 -14.42 -11.93
C ASP A 270 22.57 -15.85 -11.77
N MET A 271 23.81 -16.06 -12.19
CA MET A 271 24.48 -17.37 -12.07
C MET A 271 24.97 -17.68 -10.64
N PHE A 272 25.09 -16.68 -9.77
CA PHE A 272 25.68 -16.80 -8.43
C PHE A 272 24.65 -17.09 -7.33
N GLY A 273 23.36 -17.09 -7.64
CA GLY A 273 22.28 -17.33 -6.68
C GLY A 273 21.89 -16.13 -5.80
N ILE A 274 22.62 -15.01 -5.90
CA ILE A 274 22.50 -13.90 -4.95
C ILE A 274 21.17 -13.17 -5.11
N ASN A 275 20.68 -13.08 -6.34
CA ASN A 275 19.49 -12.32 -6.69
C ASN A 275 18.30 -13.22 -7.00
N HIS A 276 18.39 -14.52 -6.71
CA HIS A 276 17.29 -15.44 -6.90
C HIS A 276 16.11 -15.04 -6.02
N MET A 277 14.92 -15.04 -6.60
CA MET A 277 13.70 -14.65 -5.90
C MET A 277 12.67 -15.76 -5.95
N ALA A 278 11.81 -15.78 -4.94
CA ALA A 278 10.56 -16.51 -4.95
C ALA A 278 9.44 -15.52 -5.30
N LEU A 279 8.66 -15.81 -6.35
CA LEU A 279 7.62 -14.92 -6.88
C LEU A 279 6.27 -15.62 -6.79
N LEU A 280 5.30 -14.98 -6.15
CA LEU A 280 3.93 -15.44 -6.08
C LEU A 280 3.02 -14.38 -6.71
N ALA A 281 2.27 -14.75 -7.73
CA ALA A 281 1.27 -13.90 -8.35
C ALA A 281 -0.12 -14.50 -8.15
N ARG A 282 -1.06 -13.68 -7.68
CA ARG A 282 -2.42 -14.08 -7.33
C ARG A 282 -3.46 -13.22 -8.08
N PRO A 283 -4.40 -13.83 -8.80
CA PRO A 283 -5.53 -13.12 -9.39
C PRO A 283 -6.56 -12.74 -8.32
N VAL A 284 -7.19 -11.59 -8.49
CA VAL A 284 -8.27 -11.08 -7.65
C VAL A 284 -9.47 -10.83 -8.54
N HIS A 285 -10.58 -11.49 -8.22
CA HIS A 285 -11.82 -11.39 -8.98
C HIS A 285 -12.84 -10.52 -8.25
N TRP A 286 -13.48 -9.61 -8.97
CA TRP A 286 -14.64 -8.84 -8.52
C TRP A 286 -15.83 -9.22 -9.40
N TYR A 287 -16.94 -9.65 -8.80
CA TYR A 287 -18.12 -10.14 -9.54
C TYR A 287 -17.78 -11.23 -10.58
N GLY A 288 -16.78 -12.06 -10.28
CA GLY A 288 -16.28 -13.11 -11.19
C GLY A 288 -15.37 -12.61 -12.32
N ARG A 289 -15.09 -11.31 -12.42
CA ARG A 289 -14.19 -10.71 -13.41
C ARG A 289 -12.81 -10.49 -12.82
N LEU A 290 -11.75 -10.82 -13.58
CA LEU A 290 -10.39 -10.52 -13.14
C LEU A 290 -10.23 -9.01 -13.04
N ALA A 291 -9.96 -8.54 -11.82
CA ALA A 291 -9.92 -7.12 -11.52
C ALA A 291 -8.52 -6.64 -11.14
N LYS A 292 -7.74 -7.49 -10.48
CA LYS A 292 -6.37 -7.20 -10.10
C LYS A 292 -5.50 -8.44 -10.15
N VAL A 293 -4.20 -8.23 -10.28
CA VAL A 293 -3.18 -9.25 -10.02
C VAL A 293 -2.22 -8.73 -8.97
N ILE A 294 -2.04 -9.49 -7.88
CA ILE A 294 -1.12 -9.14 -6.80
C ILE A 294 0.15 -9.97 -6.96
N LEU A 295 1.28 -9.30 -7.14
CA LEU A 295 2.61 -9.89 -7.14
C LEU A 295 3.26 -9.67 -5.78
N VAL A 296 3.71 -10.75 -5.15
CA VAL A 296 4.61 -10.72 -4.00
C VAL A 296 5.92 -11.41 -4.39
N ALA A 297 7.01 -10.68 -4.29
CA ALA A 297 8.35 -11.14 -4.62
C ALA A 297 9.24 -10.98 -3.39
N VAL A 298 9.89 -12.06 -2.96
CA VAL A 298 10.86 -12.06 -1.86
C VAL A 298 12.16 -12.69 -2.33
N ARG A 299 13.28 -12.40 -1.67
CA ARG A 299 14.50 -13.17 -1.94
C ARG A 299 14.26 -14.64 -1.64
N ARG A 300 14.93 -15.52 -2.39
CA ARG A 300 14.77 -16.98 -2.23
C ARG A 300 15.05 -17.44 -0.79
N LYS A 301 16.07 -16.88 -0.14
CA LYS A 301 16.38 -17.17 1.28
C LYS A 301 15.23 -16.81 2.24
N ASP A 302 14.39 -15.86 1.86
CA ASP A 302 13.27 -15.35 2.65
C ASP A 302 11.93 -15.93 2.16
N SER A 303 11.95 -16.98 1.33
CA SER A 303 10.76 -17.65 0.79
C SER A 303 9.83 -18.22 1.85
N HIS A 304 10.35 -18.50 3.05
CA HIS A 304 9.55 -18.91 4.21
C HIS A 304 8.45 -17.89 4.55
N LEU A 305 8.63 -16.60 4.23
CA LEU A 305 7.65 -15.55 4.49
C LEU A 305 6.37 -15.66 3.65
N ILE A 306 6.43 -16.33 2.49
CA ILE A 306 5.26 -16.56 1.62
C ILE A 306 4.76 -18.01 1.67
N GLN A 307 5.40 -18.86 2.48
CA GLN A 307 5.11 -20.28 2.55
C GLN A 307 3.65 -20.56 2.92
N LYS A 308 3.09 -19.78 3.85
CA LYS A 308 1.69 -19.96 4.25
C LYS A 308 0.71 -19.69 3.11
N GLN A 309 0.97 -18.69 2.26
CA GLN A 309 0.16 -18.46 1.06
C GLN A 309 0.24 -19.65 0.10
N ILE A 310 1.45 -20.18 -0.12
CA ILE A 310 1.67 -21.31 -1.03
C ILE A 310 0.86 -22.54 -0.59
N GLU A 311 0.81 -22.81 0.72
CA GLU A 311 0.08 -23.95 1.28
C GLU A 311 -1.45 -23.80 1.25
N THR A 312 -1.95 -22.57 1.21
CA THR A 312 -3.38 -22.28 1.37
C THR A 312 -4.07 -21.89 0.08
N LEU A 313 -3.31 -21.46 -0.95
CA LEU A 313 -3.88 -21.03 -2.22
C LEU A 313 -4.40 -22.24 -3.03
N PRO A 314 -5.70 -22.27 -3.37
CA PRO A 314 -6.26 -23.33 -4.19
C PRO A 314 -5.72 -23.24 -5.63
N GLN A 315 -5.50 -24.39 -6.25
CA GLN A 315 -5.10 -24.50 -7.67
C GLN A 315 -3.82 -23.73 -8.02
N LEU A 316 -2.90 -23.60 -7.06
CA LEU A 316 -1.60 -22.96 -7.26
C LEU A 316 -0.74 -23.73 -8.27
N ASP A 317 -0.33 -23.07 -9.34
CA ASP A 317 0.63 -23.59 -10.31
C ASP A 317 2.07 -23.34 -9.79
N ILE A 318 2.74 -24.41 -9.35
CA ILE A 318 4.09 -24.34 -8.76
C ILE A 318 5.13 -24.67 -9.83
N ARG A 319 6.04 -23.72 -10.07
CA ARG A 319 7.17 -23.88 -10.98
C ARG A 319 8.49 -23.76 -10.24
N ARG A 320 9.29 -24.84 -10.29
CA ARG A 320 10.47 -25.02 -9.41
C ARG A 320 11.66 -24.14 -9.78
N ALA A 321 11.96 -23.98 -11.07
CA ALA A 321 13.06 -23.15 -11.52
C ALA A 321 12.70 -22.55 -12.88
N ILE A 322 12.79 -21.23 -12.98
CA ILE A 322 12.56 -20.52 -14.23
C ILE A 322 13.72 -19.55 -14.42
N TYR A 323 14.39 -19.68 -15.56
CA TYR A 323 15.37 -18.70 -15.99
C TYR A 323 14.60 -17.52 -16.58
N ILE A 324 14.72 -16.34 -15.98
CA ILE A 324 14.06 -15.15 -16.53
C ILE A 324 15.06 -14.46 -17.46
N SER A 325 14.92 -14.71 -18.77
CA SER A 325 15.79 -14.20 -19.84
C SER A 325 15.31 -12.90 -20.44
#